data_AF-A0A660SA29-F1
#
_entry.id   AF-A0A660SA29-F1
#
_cell.length_a   1.000
_cell.length_b   1.000
_cell.length_c   1.000
_cell.angle_alpha   90.00
_cell.angle_beta   90.00
_cell.angle_gamma   90.00
#
_symmetry.space_group_name_H-M   'P 1'
#
loop_
_entity.id
_entity.type
_entity.pdbx_description
1 polymer ?
#
loop_
_entity_poly.entity_id
_entity_poly.type
_entity_poly.pdbx_seq_one_letter_code
_entity_poly.pdbx_strand_id
1 'polypeptide(L)'
;MIQEYQTKEAELQAKIQDVQKVVDGLNADVKDLQGKIDAVSKELEDCQATLEKISKYVVKPGDWLSKLAEYDEVYGHGNYRRWKEIYKANTDLIKNPDLILPGWELKIPRP
;
A
#
# COMPACT_ATOMS: atom_id res chain seq x y z
N MET A 1 0.88 -46.63 -43.22
CA MET A 1 0.86 -46.63 -41.73
C MET A 1 2.05 -45.87 -41.15
N ILE A 2 3.30 -46.33 -41.27
CA ILE A 2 4.47 -45.67 -40.62
C ILE A 2 4.68 -44.22 -41.08
N GLN A 3 4.59 -43.95 -42.39
CA GLN A 3 4.76 -42.58 -42.91
C GLN A 3 3.73 -41.58 -42.38
N GLU A 4 2.48 -42.02 -42.18
CA GLU A 4 1.40 -41.15 -41.70
C GLU A 4 1.60 -40.75 -40.23
N TYR A 5 2.18 -41.63 -39.41
CA TYR A 5 2.59 -41.32 -38.05
C TYR A 5 3.76 -40.33 -38.03
N GLN A 6 4.74 -40.49 -38.93
CA GLN A 6 5.85 -39.55 -39.05
C GLN A 6 5.38 -38.14 -39.46
N THR A 7 4.37 -38.02 -40.34
CA THR A 7 3.78 -36.73 -40.70
C THR A 7 3.05 -36.08 -39.51
N LYS A 8 2.27 -36.86 -38.76
CA LYS A 8 1.56 -36.39 -37.56
C LYS A 8 2.53 -35.97 -36.45
N GLU A 9 3.62 -36.69 -36.26
CA GLU A 9 4.69 -36.32 -35.31
C GLU A 9 5.34 -34.99 -35.70
N ALA A 10 5.63 -34.79 -36.99
CA ALA A 10 6.20 -33.53 -37.47
C ALA A 10 5.22 -32.34 -37.30
N GLU A 11 3.93 -32.53 -37.57
CA GLU A 11 2.90 -31.50 -37.32
C GLU A 11 2.74 -31.16 -35.83
N LEU A 12 2.76 -32.18 -34.95
CA LEU A 12 2.70 -31.97 -33.50
C LEU A 12 3.95 -31.25 -32.99
N GLN A 13 5.14 -31.59 -33.49
CA GLN A 13 6.38 -30.87 -33.16
C GLN A 13 6.35 -29.41 -33.62
N ALA A 14 5.80 -29.13 -34.81
CA ALA A 14 5.64 -27.76 -35.28
C ALA A 14 4.68 -26.96 -34.37
N LYS A 15 3.54 -27.54 -33.99
CA LYS A 15 2.60 -26.91 -33.04
C LYS A 15 3.23 -26.69 -31.66
N ILE A 16 3.99 -27.65 -31.15
CA ILE A 16 4.74 -27.52 -29.90
C ILE A 16 5.74 -26.37 -30.01
N GLN A 17 6.44 -26.24 -31.14
CA GLN A 17 7.39 -25.17 -31.36
C GLN A 17 6.72 -23.79 -31.43
N ASP A 18 5.56 -23.67 -32.06
CA ASP A 18 4.78 -22.42 -32.08
C ASP A 18 4.26 -22.04 -30.69
N VAL A 19 3.72 -23.02 -29.94
CA VAL A 19 3.30 -22.79 -28.55
C VAL A 19 4.50 -22.40 -27.68
N GLN A 20 5.66 -23.02 -27.87
CA GLN A 20 6.88 -22.69 -27.13
C GLN A 20 7.31 -21.23 -27.36
N LYS A 21 7.27 -20.75 -28.62
CA LYS A 21 7.57 -19.34 -28.93
C LYS A 21 6.61 -18.38 -28.26
N VAL A 22 5.31 -18.72 -28.21
CA VAL A 22 4.30 -17.91 -27.52
C VAL A 22 4.57 -17.88 -26.01
N VAL A 23 4.93 -19.02 -25.41
CA VAL A 23 5.30 -19.11 -23.99
C VAL A 23 6.55 -18.28 -23.70
N ASP A 24 7.56 -18.32 -24.56
CA ASP A 24 8.78 -17.54 -24.39
C ASP A 24 8.52 -16.02 -24.50
N GLY A 25 7.64 -15.61 -25.41
CA GLY A 25 7.17 -14.23 -25.53
C GLY A 25 6.42 -13.76 -24.28
N LEU A 26 5.44 -14.56 -23.81
CA LEU A 26 4.69 -14.25 -22.60
C LEU A 26 5.58 -14.22 -21.36
N ASN A 27 6.60 -15.08 -21.27
CA ASN A 27 7.58 -15.04 -20.17
C ASN A 27 8.43 -13.77 -20.19
N ALA A 28 8.75 -13.24 -21.37
CA ALA A 28 9.44 -11.96 -21.49
C ALA A 28 8.54 -10.80 -21.01
N ASP A 29 7.26 -10.81 -21.38
CA ASP A 29 6.29 -9.80 -20.94
C ASP A 29 6.04 -9.88 -19.43
N VAL A 30 5.90 -11.09 -18.88
CA VAL A 30 5.77 -11.31 -17.42
C VAL A 30 7.00 -10.78 -16.69
N LYS A 31 8.20 -10.96 -17.24
CA LYS A 31 9.45 -10.42 -16.66
C LYS A 31 9.49 -8.90 -16.67
N ASP A 32 9.05 -8.26 -17.76
CA ASP A 32 8.94 -6.79 -17.84
C ASP A 32 7.92 -6.24 -16.84
N LEU A 33 6.75 -6.88 -16.76
CA LEU A 33 5.71 -6.54 -15.79
C LEU A 33 6.18 -6.75 -14.35
N GLN A 34 6.93 -7.81 -14.06
CA GLN A 34 7.52 -8.03 -12.74
C GLN A 34 8.49 -6.89 -12.38
N GLY A 35 9.35 -6.47 -13.31
CA GLY A 35 10.25 -5.33 -13.08
C GLY A 35 9.51 -4.02 -12.80
N LYS A 36 8.38 -3.79 -13.48
CA LYS A 36 7.49 -2.64 -13.20
C LYS A 36 6.80 -2.75 -11.85
N ILE A 37 6.35 -3.94 -11.46
CA ILE A 37 5.75 -4.20 -10.15
C ILE A 37 6.78 -3.93 -9.04
N ASP A 38 8.01 -4.43 -9.20
CA ASP A 38 9.08 -4.26 -8.20
C ASP A 38 9.50 -2.79 -8.05
N ALA A 39 9.48 -2.02 -9.14
CA ALA A 39 9.75 -0.59 -9.10
C ALA A 39 8.63 0.17 -8.37
N VAL A 40 7.38 -0.08 -8.76
CA VAL A 40 6.20 0.57 -8.16
C VAL A 40 6.03 0.15 -6.70
N SER A 41 6.31 -1.10 -6.34
CA SER A 41 6.21 -1.56 -4.95
C SER A 41 7.21 -0.85 -4.05
N LYS A 42 8.43 -0.60 -4.54
CA LYS A 42 9.45 0.13 -3.80
C LYS A 42 9.06 1.60 -3.58
N GLU A 43 8.55 2.25 -4.62
CA GLU A 43 8.02 3.62 -4.51
C GLU A 43 6.80 3.69 -3.56
N LEU A 44 5.96 2.66 -3.56
CA LEU A 44 4.86 2.51 -2.61
C LEU A 44 5.34 2.28 -1.18
N GLU A 45 6.37 1.47 -0.96
CA GLU A 45 6.94 1.23 0.36
C GLU A 45 7.52 2.51 0.98
N ASP A 46 8.30 3.29 0.22
CA ASP A 46 8.86 4.56 0.69
C ASP A 46 7.75 5.59 1.01
N CYS A 47 6.70 5.65 0.18
CA CYS A 47 5.56 6.54 0.38
C CYS A 47 4.68 6.08 1.56
N GLN A 48 4.44 4.77 1.70
CA GLN A 48 3.68 4.18 2.81
C GLN A 48 4.42 4.32 4.14
N ALA A 49 5.73 4.08 4.19
CA ALA A 49 6.52 4.25 5.40
C ALA A 49 6.52 5.71 5.87
N THR A 50 6.53 6.65 4.92
CA THR A 50 6.41 8.08 5.21
C THR A 50 5.01 8.41 5.72
N LEU A 51 3.96 7.88 5.08
CA LEU A 51 2.58 8.06 5.52
C LEU A 51 2.32 7.47 6.90
N GLU A 52 2.86 6.28 7.22
CA GLU A 52 2.70 5.64 8.52
C GLU A 52 3.34 6.46 9.65
N LYS A 53 4.53 7.01 9.45
CA LYS A 53 5.21 7.88 10.43
C LYS A 53 4.43 9.16 10.67
N ILE A 54 3.87 9.71 9.61
CA ILE A 54 3.12 10.96 9.59
C ILE A 54 1.68 10.80 10.13
N SER A 55 1.18 9.56 10.16
CA SER A 55 -0.15 9.20 10.66
C SER A 55 -0.17 8.85 12.14
N LYS A 56 0.93 9.03 12.88
CA LYS A 56 0.99 8.79 14.32
C LYS A 56 1.50 10.04 15.04
N TYR A 57 0.86 10.37 16.16
CA TYR A 57 1.25 11.50 17.02
C TYR A 57 1.32 11.07 18.48
N VAL A 58 2.41 11.46 19.17
CA VAL A 58 2.56 11.22 20.61
C VAL A 58 2.07 12.44 21.38
N VAL A 59 1.01 12.27 22.17
CA VAL A 59 0.41 13.33 23.00
C VAL A 59 1.45 13.91 23.95
N LYS A 60 1.61 15.23 23.97
CA LYS A 60 2.51 15.95 24.88
C LYS A 60 1.72 16.46 26.11
N PRO A 61 2.40 16.74 27.23
CA PRO A 61 1.73 17.27 28.42
C PRO A 61 1.00 18.59 28.13
N GLY A 62 -0.30 18.66 28.43
CA GLY A 62 -1.12 19.85 28.19
C GLY A 62 -1.76 19.93 26.79
N ASP A 63 -1.73 18.84 26.02
CA ASP A 63 -2.47 18.72 24.77
C ASP A 63 -3.93 18.31 25.01
N TRP A 64 -4.81 18.77 24.12
CA TRP A 64 -6.17 18.28 23.95
C TRP A 64 -6.47 18.10 22.46
N LEU A 65 -7.46 17.28 22.11
CA LEU A 65 -7.70 16.82 20.73
C LEU A 65 -7.80 17.98 19.70
N SER A 66 -8.51 19.06 20.03
CA SER A 66 -8.65 20.22 19.15
C SER A 66 -7.33 20.96 18.91
N LYS A 67 -6.49 21.14 19.94
CA LYS A 67 -5.19 21.82 19.81
C LYS A 67 -4.20 20.96 19.05
N LEU A 68 -4.22 19.65 19.32
CA LEU A 68 -3.40 18.67 18.62
C LEU A 68 -3.74 18.66 17.11
N ALA A 69 -5.02 18.75 16.76
CA ALA A 69 -5.46 18.86 15.38
C ALA A 69 -4.96 20.13 14.66
N GLU A 70 -4.55 21.18 15.37
CA GLU A 70 -3.98 22.40 14.76
C GLU A 70 -2.47 22.35 14.57
N TYR A 71 -1.79 21.35 15.13
CA TYR A 71 -0.35 21.21 14.94
C TYR A 71 -0.03 20.90 13.48
N ASP A 72 1.04 21.54 12.98
CA ASP A 72 1.57 21.37 11.63
C ASP A 72 1.90 19.91 11.31
N GLU A 73 2.43 19.20 12.32
CA GLU A 73 2.71 17.76 12.25
C GLU A 73 1.46 16.86 12.17
N VAL A 74 0.26 17.39 12.43
CA VAL A 74 -1.02 16.62 12.43
C VAL A 74 -1.88 16.97 11.22
N TYR A 75 -2.49 18.16 11.21
CA TYR A 75 -3.28 18.67 10.08
C TYR A 75 -2.93 20.10 9.67
N GLY A 76 -2.21 20.85 10.51
CA GLY A 76 -1.90 22.26 10.31
C GLY A 76 -2.96 23.23 10.83
N HIS A 77 -2.57 24.50 10.88
CA HIS A 77 -3.35 25.58 11.46
C HIS A 77 -4.77 25.68 10.88
N GLY A 78 -5.77 25.88 11.75
CA GLY A 78 -7.18 26.04 11.37
C GLY A 78 -7.97 24.73 11.28
N ASN A 79 -7.33 23.57 11.45
CA ASN A 79 -7.98 22.26 11.39
C ASN A 79 -8.50 21.74 12.74
N TYR A 80 -8.67 22.60 13.74
CA TYR A 80 -9.16 22.20 15.08
C TYR A 80 -10.41 21.31 15.01
N ARG A 81 -11.34 21.55 14.06
CA ARG A 81 -12.59 20.79 13.88
C ARG A 81 -12.39 19.31 13.59
N ARG A 82 -11.20 18.92 13.12
CA ARG A 82 -10.84 17.53 12.78
C ARG A 82 -10.52 16.68 14.00
N TRP A 83 -10.56 17.25 15.21
CA TRP A 83 -10.45 16.53 16.48
C TRP A 83 -11.39 15.33 16.58
N LYS A 84 -12.59 15.42 15.97
CA LYS A 84 -13.57 14.33 15.92
C LYS A 84 -13.09 13.12 15.12
N GLU A 85 -12.34 13.37 14.04
CA GLU A 85 -11.77 12.31 13.21
C GLU A 85 -10.68 11.56 14.01
N ILE A 86 -9.82 12.29 14.71
CA ILE A 86 -8.81 11.72 15.62
C ILE A 86 -9.49 10.89 16.71
N TYR A 87 -10.52 11.43 17.37
CA TYR A 87 -11.28 10.67 18.37
C TYR A 87 -11.85 9.38 17.79
N LYS A 88 -12.53 9.46 16.64
CA LYS A 88 -13.16 8.31 15.98
C LYS A 88 -12.12 7.21 15.65
N ALA A 89 -10.96 7.60 15.15
CA ALA A 89 -9.87 6.69 14.80
C ALA A 89 -9.18 6.04 16.02
N ASN A 90 -9.36 6.61 17.22
CA ASN A 90 -8.73 6.16 18.46
C ASN A 90 -9.73 5.85 19.58
N THR A 91 -10.99 5.56 19.26
CA THR A 91 -12.03 5.22 20.26
C THR A 91 -11.67 3.98 21.09
N ASP A 92 -10.75 3.15 20.59
CA ASP A 92 -10.15 2.04 21.31
C ASP A 92 -9.39 2.52 22.54
N LEU A 93 -8.61 3.60 22.40
CA LEU A 93 -7.74 4.18 23.43
C LEU A 93 -8.42 5.34 24.20
N ILE A 94 -9.06 6.27 23.47
CA ILE A 94 -9.69 7.46 24.02
C ILE A 94 -11.15 7.14 24.37
N LYS A 95 -11.43 6.91 25.65
CA LYS A 95 -12.82 6.74 26.12
C LYS A 95 -13.55 8.05 26.32
N ASN A 96 -12.83 9.09 26.75
CA ASN A 96 -13.38 10.42 26.94
C ASN A 96 -12.65 11.41 26.01
N PRO A 97 -13.33 12.07 25.07
CA PRO A 97 -12.70 12.99 24.11
C PRO A 97 -12.00 14.19 24.77
N ASP A 98 -12.45 14.62 25.96
CA ASP A 98 -11.84 15.74 26.68
C ASP A 98 -10.62 15.33 27.51
N LEU A 99 -10.33 14.03 27.63
CA LEU A 99 -9.22 13.52 28.43
C LEU A 99 -8.28 12.67 27.56
N ILE A 100 -7.14 13.25 27.23
CA ILE A 100 -6.00 12.55 26.64
C ILE A 100 -4.80 12.65 27.57
N LEU A 101 -4.04 11.56 27.68
CA LEU A 101 -2.87 11.51 28.56
C LEU A 101 -1.58 11.63 27.74
N PRO A 102 -0.56 12.32 28.28
CA PRO A 102 0.74 12.42 27.62
C PRO A 102 1.37 11.03 27.47
N GLY A 103 2.05 10.82 26.33
CA GLY A 103 2.68 9.55 25.96
C GLY A 103 1.76 8.60 25.16
N TRP A 104 0.51 8.97 24.92
CA TRP A 104 -0.37 8.20 24.03
C TRP A 104 0.01 8.37 22.57
N GLU A 105 0.14 7.25 21.86
CA GLU A 105 0.29 7.23 20.40
C GLU A 105 -1.09 7.22 19.75
N LEU A 106 -1.48 8.37 19.20
CA LEU A 106 -2.75 8.55 18.48
C LEU A 106 -2.56 8.36 16.99
N LYS A 107 -3.49 7.61 16.38
CA LYS A 107 -3.63 7.48 14.93
C LYS A 107 -4.29 8.74 14.37
N ILE A 108 -3.63 9.41 13.45
CA ILE A 108 -4.10 10.63 12.78
C ILE A 108 -4.60 10.25 11.38
N PRO A 109 -5.92 10.20 11.15
CA PRO A 109 -6.46 9.86 9.83
C PRO A 109 -6.22 11.02 8.84
N ARG A 110 -5.51 10.78 7.75
CA ARG A 110 -5.31 11.75 6.66
C ARG A 110 -6.17 11.40 5.45
N PRO A 111 -6.66 12.39 4.69
CA PRO A 111 -7.40 12.15 3.44
C PRO A 111 -6.50 11.61 2.33
#